data_AF-A0A0A6CZ26-F1
#
_entry.id   AF-A0A0A6CZ26-F1
#
_cell.length_a   1.000
_cell.length_b   1.000
_cell.length_c   1.000
_cell.angle_alpha   90.00
_cell.angle_beta   90.00
_cell.angle_gamma   90.00
#
_symmetry.space_group_name_H-M   'P 1'
#
loop_
_entity.id
_entity.type
_entity.pdbx_description
1 polymer ?
#
loop_
_entity_poly.entity_id
_entity_poly.type
_entity_poly.pdbx_seq_one_letter_code
_entity_poly.pdbx_strand_id
1 'polypeptide(L)'
;MTKASAGRMAARHLSRPLAALLSSVGLAVEDVDDAISGQIARGLAPLLRPGHPHIRKLADATGLNVMSVARRYHRLLVEIEQKSQQGIWWIYREHNRATADFMCSGVVPDTAAVALGGRPLRDLADPPFEIDTALIKTALVVEGGAMSVTVTPIWIDL
;
A
#
# COMPACT_ATOMS: atom_id res chain seq x y z
N MET A 1 -34.28 -26.96 1.95
CA MET A 1 -34.07 -26.68 0.51
C MET A 1 -33.30 -25.37 0.39
N THR A 2 -32.13 -25.49 -0.21
CA THR A 2 -31.03 -24.54 -0.28
C THR A 2 -31.29 -23.44 -1.30
N LYS A 3 -31.00 -22.19 -0.94
CA LYS A 3 -30.49 -21.15 -1.85
C LYS A 3 -29.94 -19.99 -1.02
N ALA A 4 -28.76 -20.19 -0.45
CA ALA A 4 -27.90 -19.05 -0.15
C ALA A 4 -27.47 -18.50 -1.52
N SER A 5 -27.87 -17.26 -1.85
CA SER A 5 -27.30 -16.59 -3.00
C SER A 5 -25.83 -16.33 -2.68
N ALA A 6 -24.96 -17.22 -3.14
CA ALA A 6 -23.55 -16.93 -3.35
C ALA A 6 -23.50 -15.81 -4.40
N GLY A 7 -23.68 -14.57 -3.95
CA GLY A 7 -23.29 -13.41 -4.72
C GLY A 7 -21.81 -13.63 -5.03
N ARG A 8 -21.51 -13.86 -6.31
CA ARG A 8 -20.16 -14.04 -6.83
C ARG A 8 -19.31 -12.90 -6.25
N MET A 9 -18.50 -13.19 -5.23
CA MET A 9 -17.62 -12.20 -4.63
C MET A 9 -16.76 -11.66 -5.76
N ALA A 10 -16.95 -10.38 -6.10
CA ALA A 10 -16.18 -9.76 -7.15
C ALA A 10 -14.69 -9.87 -6.77
N ALA A 11 -13.92 -10.51 -7.66
CA ALA A 11 -12.46 -10.61 -7.55
C ALA A 11 -11.89 -9.29 -7.04
N ARG A 12 -11.15 -9.35 -5.93
CA ARG A 12 -10.47 -8.18 -5.38
C ARG A 12 -9.12 -8.08 -6.05
N HIS A 13 -8.80 -6.89 -6.54
CA HIS A 13 -7.46 -6.63 -7.05
C HIS A 13 -6.60 -6.16 -5.88
N LEU A 14 -5.42 -6.78 -5.76
CA LEU A 14 -4.40 -6.36 -4.81
C LEU A 14 -3.18 -5.85 -5.58
N SER A 15 -2.51 -4.87 -5.01
CA SER A 15 -1.12 -4.63 -5.39
C SER A 15 -0.24 -5.79 -4.91
N ARG A 16 0.90 -5.99 -5.58
CA ARG A 16 1.94 -6.91 -5.13
C ARG A 16 2.39 -6.65 -3.68
N PRO A 17 2.65 -5.40 -3.26
CA PRO A 17 2.98 -5.11 -1.88
C PRO A 17 1.93 -5.57 -0.87
N LEU A 18 0.65 -5.27 -1.11
CA LEU A 18 -0.40 -5.70 -0.20
C LEU A 18 -0.56 -7.22 -0.20
N ALA A 19 -0.47 -7.89 -1.35
CA ALA A 19 -0.52 -9.34 -1.42
C ALA A 19 0.64 -10.01 -0.63
N ALA A 20 1.87 -9.48 -0.76
CA ALA A 20 3.02 -9.97 -0.02
C ALA A 20 2.85 -9.78 1.50
N LEU A 21 2.33 -8.62 1.93
CA LEU A 21 2.01 -8.34 3.33
C LEU A 21 0.98 -9.33 3.89
N LEU A 22 -0.14 -9.53 3.21
CA LEU A 22 -1.19 -10.46 3.66
C LEU A 22 -0.68 -11.91 3.72
N SER A 23 0.08 -12.33 2.70
CA SER A 23 0.69 -13.65 2.64
C SER A 23 1.65 -13.91 3.81
N SER A 24 2.47 -12.91 4.18
CA SER A 24 3.45 -13.02 5.28
C SER A 24 2.83 -13.37 6.63
N VAL A 25 1.54 -13.10 6.82
CA VAL A 25 0.79 -13.39 8.05
C VAL A 25 -0.31 -14.43 7.86
N GLY A 26 -0.39 -15.05 6.69
CA GLY A 26 -1.45 -16.00 6.32
C GLY A 26 -2.85 -15.39 6.49
N LEU A 27 -3.03 -14.11 6.15
CA LEU A 27 -4.33 -13.44 6.21
C LEU A 27 -4.99 -13.49 4.84
N ALA A 28 -6.22 -14.00 4.78
CA ALA A 28 -6.96 -14.07 3.54
C ALA A 28 -7.52 -12.69 3.15
N VAL A 29 -7.73 -12.47 1.85
CA VAL A 29 -8.27 -11.20 1.33
C VAL A 29 -9.71 -11.00 1.80
N GLU A 30 -10.44 -12.11 1.86
CA GLU A 30 -11.82 -12.22 2.30
C GLU A 30 -11.97 -11.77 3.76
N ASP A 31 -11.07 -12.19 4.64
CA ASP A 31 -11.08 -11.77 6.05
C ASP A 31 -10.96 -10.24 6.19
N VAL A 32 -10.09 -9.63 5.37
CA VAL A 32 -9.92 -8.17 5.36
C VAL A 32 -11.15 -7.47 4.80
N ASP A 33 -11.74 -7.97 3.71
CA ASP A 33 -12.94 -7.39 3.11
C ASP A 33 -14.17 -7.51 4.02
N ASP A 34 -14.29 -8.62 4.74
CA ASP A 34 -15.34 -8.84 5.74
C ASP A 34 -15.17 -7.88 6.93
N ALA A 35 -13.94 -7.72 7.42
CA ALA A 35 -13.65 -6.74 8.46
C ALA A 35 -14.01 -5.30 8.03
N ILE A 36 -13.67 -4.91 6.81
CA ILE A 36 -14.05 -3.59 6.25
C ILE A 36 -15.56 -3.48 6.08
N SER A 37 -16.23 -4.54 5.61
CA SER A 37 -17.69 -4.57 5.49
C SER A 37 -18.37 -4.40 6.85
N GLY A 38 -17.79 -4.98 7.91
CA GLY A 38 -18.20 -4.76 9.29
C GLY A 38 -18.04 -3.30 9.76
N GLN A 39 -16.99 -2.59 9.34
CA GLN A 39 -16.84 -1.14 9.60
C GLN A 39 -17.97 -0.35 8.92
N ILE A 40 -18.25 -0.64 7.65
CA ILE A 40 -19.28 0.05 6.86
C ILE A 40 -20.67 -0.18 7.44
N ALA A 41 -20.98 -1.41 7.87
CA ALA A 41 -22.25 -1.74 8.52
C ALA A 41 -22.47 -0.94 9.82
N ARG A 42 -21.40 -0.47 10.46
CA ARG A 42 -21.42 0.40 11.65
C ARG A 42 -21.43 1.90 11.31
N GLY A 43 -21.51 2.26 10.02
CA GLY A 43 -21.44 3.65 9.56
C GLY A 43 -20.04 4.26 9.61
N LEU A 44 -19.00 3.44 9.72
CA LEU A 44 -17.61 3.89 9.77
C LEU A 44 -16.97 3.91 8.37
N ALA A 45 -15.82 4.57 8.27
CA ALA A 45 -15.06 4.64 7.02
C ALA A 45 -14.68 3.23 6.51
N PRO A 46 -14.62 3.01 5.19
CA PRO A 46 -14.36 1.70 4.58
C PRO A 46 -12.86 1.32 4.63
N LEU A 47 -12.26 1.35 5.82
CA LEU A 47 -10.85 1.07 6.03
C LEU A 47 -10.56 0.56 7.44
N LEU A 48 -9.48 -0.21 7.56
CA LEU A 48 -8.93 -0.67 8.84
C LEU A 48 -7.78 0.26 9.23
N ARG A 49 -7.73 0.68 10.51
CA ARG A 49 -6.75 1.61 11.08
C ARG A 49 -5.82 0.93 12.09
N PRO A 50 -4.75 1.61 12.55
CA PRO A 50 -3.91 1.09 13.62
C PRO A 50 -4.79 0.83 14.85
N GLY A 51 -4.61 -0.34 15.47
CA GLY A 51 -5.48 -0.81 16.54
C GLY A 51 -6.46 -1.92 16.11
N HIS A 52 -6.79 -2.03 14.82
CA HIS A 52 -7.58 -3.17 14.34
C HIS A 52 -6.77 -4.47 14.43
N PRO A 53 -7.36 -5.63 14.82
CA PRO A 53 -6.62 -6.89 14.96
C PRO A 53 -5.79 -7.28 13.73
N HIS A 54 -6.36 -7.15 12.52
CA HIS A 54 -5.61 -7.44 11.29
C HIS A 54 -4.42 -6.49 11.05
N ILE A 55 -4.57 -5.20 11.35
CA ILE A 55 -3.50 -4.23 11.18
C ILE A 55 -2.39 -4.46 12.22
N ARG A 56 -2.75 -4.79 13.47
CA ARG A 56 -1.78 -5.19 14.49
C ARG A 56 -1.02 -6.45 14.07
N LYS A 57 -1.74 -7.49 13.61
CA LYS A 57 -1.12 -8.73 13.13
C LYS A 57 -0.10 -8.47 12.01
N LEU A 58 -0.42 -7.60 11.06
CA LEU A 58 0.51 -7.19 10.00
C LEU A 58 1.73 -6.49 10.60
N ALA A 59 1.54 -5.51 11.48
CA ALA A 59 2.63 -4.77 12.09
C ALA A 59 3.56 -5.66 12.93
N ASP A 60 2.99 -6.53 13.76
CA ASP A 60 3.74 -7.42 14.66
C ASP A 60 4.61 -8.42 13.87
N ALA A 61 4.11 -8.93 12.74
CA ALA A 61 4.82 -9.92 11.95
C ALA A 61 5.86 -9.32 10.99
N THR A 62 5.60 -8.12 10.47
CA THR A 62 6.44 -7.50 9.42
C THR A 62 7.39 -6.45 9.96
N GLY A 63 7.18 -5.96 11.19
CA GLY A 63 7.82 -4.76 11.71
C GLY A 63 7.39 -3.49 10.98
N LEU A 64 6.40 -3.56 10.07
CA LEU A 64 5.92 -2.40 9.35
C LEU A 64 4.81 -1.67 10.07
N ASN A 65 4.91 -0.35 10.15
CA ASN A 65 3.84 0.49 10.66
C ASN A 65 2.80 0.72 9.54
N VAL A 66 1.92 -0.26 9.39
CA VAL A 66 0.78 -0.23 8.47
C VAL A 66 -0.27 0.74 9.03
N MET A 67 -0.46 1.87 8.34
CA MET A 67 -1.36 2.93 8.76
C MET A 67 -2.79 2.65 8.38
N SER A 68 -3.04 2.06 7.21
CA SER A 68 -4.37 1.60 6.87
C SER A 68 -4.38 0.54 5.78
N VAL A 69 -5.47 -0.24 5.76
CA VAL A 69 -5.91 -0.99 4.58
C VAL A 69 -7.34 -0.55 4.28
N ALA A 70 -7.53 0.08 3.12
CA ALA A 70 -8.79 0.69 2.72
C ALA A 70 -9.41 -0.03 1.52
N ARG A 71 -10.74 -0.01 1.42
CA ARG A 71 -11.46 -0.50 0.25
C ARG A 71 -11.89 0.66 -0.64
N ARG A 72 -11.52 0.59 -1.92
CA ARG A 72 -11.98 1.51 -2.96
C ARG A 72 -12.42 0.74 -4.20
N TYR A 73 -13.72 0.72 -4.46
CA TYR A 73 -14.33 -0.16 -5.47
C TYR A 73 -13.93 -1.63 -5.22
N HIS A 74 -13.38 -2.30 -6.23
CA HIS A 74 -12.91 -3.70 -6.15
C HIS A 74 -11.44 -3.84 -5.71
N ARG A 75 -10.87 -2.81 -5.07
CA ARG A 75 -9.45 -2.78 -4.69
C ARG A 75 -9.30 -2.61 -3.19
N LEU A 76 -8.31 -3.32 -2.64
CA LEU A 76 -7.74 -2.98 -1.35
C LEU A 76 -6.48 -2.15 -1.59
N LEU A 77 -6.33 -1.10 -0.79
CA LEU A 77 -5.25 -0.12 -0.87
C LEU A 77 -4.52 -0.08 0.46
N VAL A 78 -3.19 -0.11 0.45
CA VAL A 78 -2.39 -0.01 1.67
C VAL A 78 -1.73 1.35 1.84
N GLU A 79 -1.62 1.78 3.09
CA GLU A 79 -0.77 2.90 3.50
C GLU A 79 0.18 2.45 4.60
N ILE A 80 1.46 2.77 4.43
CA ILE A 80 2.56 2.38 5.32
C ILE A 80 3.40 3.63 5.59
N GLU A 81 3.73 3.89 6.84
CA GLU A 81 4.55 5.03 7.24
C GLU A 81 5.65 4.57 8.18
N GLN A 82 6.89 4.59 7.71
CA GLN A 82 8.06 4.32 8.54
C GLN A 82 8.66 5.60 9.08
N LYS A 83 8.93 5.61 10.39
CA LYS A 83 9.61 6.71 11.08
C LYS A 83 10.95 6.22 11.62
N SER A 84 11.97 7.04 11.46
CA SER A 84 13.22 6.98 12.20
C SER A 84 13.16 7.89 13.43
N GLN A 85 14.17 7.84 14.30
CA GLN A 85 14.32 8.77 15.43
C GLN A 85 14.38 10.25 15.00
N GLN A 86 14.70 10.52 13.73
CA GLN A 86 14.83 11.86 13.17
C GLN A 86 13.59 12.31 12.36
N GLY A 87 12.53 11.51 12.29
CA GLY A 87 11.31 11.82 11.52
C GLY A 87 10.92 10.70 10.56
N ILE A 88 10.03 10.99 9.59
CA ILE A 88 9.60 10.00 8.58
C ILE A 88 10.83 9.53 7.78
N TRP A 89 11.06 8.23 7.80
CA TRP A 89 12.07 7.58 6.96
C TRP A 89 11.51 7.39 5.55
N TRP A 90 10.31 6.82 5.44
CA TRP A 90 9.57 6.76 4.19
C TRP A 90 8.06 6.54 4.39
N ILE A 91 7.26 6.94 3.40
CA ILE A 91 5.82 6.67 3.30
C ILE A 91 5.55 5.99 1.97
N TYR A 92 4.68 4.98 2.00
CA TYR A 92 4.09 4.39 0.82
C TYR A 92 2.56 4.45 0.92
N ARG A 93 1.90 5.06 -0.05
CA ARG A 93 0.43 5.22 -0.04
C ARG A 93 -0.17 4.89 -1.39
N GLU A 94 -1.03 3.89 -1.44
CA GLU A 94 -1.77 3.53 -2.65
C GLU A 94 -3.05 4.35 -2.82
N HIS A 95 -3.24 4.93 -4.00
CA HIS A 95 -4.45 5.72 -4.31
C HIS A 95 -5.40 4.99 -5.24
N ASN A 96 -4.85 4.35 -6.27
CA ASN A 96 -5.58 3.63 -7.31
C ASN A 96 -4.64 2.69 -8.09
N ARG A 97 -5.17 2.02 -9.13
CA ARG A 97 -4.42 1.07 -9.95
C ARG A 97 -3.12 1.64 -10.56
N ALA A 98 -3.17 2.90 -10.98
CA ALA A 98 -2.07 3.51 -11.70
C ALA A 98 -1.15 4.35 -10.81
N THR A 99 -1.55 4.65 -9.57
CA THR A 99 -0.89 5.68 -8.78
C THR A 99 -0.79 5.28 -7.32
N ALA A 100 0.44 5.29 -6.82
CA ALA A 100 0.81 5.32 -5.41
C ALA A 100 1.87 6.41 -5.20
N ASP A 101 1.92 6.95 -3.99
CA ASP A 101 2.99 7.87 -3.58
C ASP A 101 4.03 7.10 -2.79
N PHE A 102 5.30 7.39 -3.06
CA PHE A 102 6.42 6.99 -2.25
C PHE A 102 7.21 8.23 -1.84
N MET A 103 7.26 8.53 -0.55
CA MET A 103 8.06 9.63 -0.01
C MET A 103 9.23 9.05 0.77
N CYS A 104 10.43 9.59 0.60
CA CYS A 104 11.60 9.17 1.36
C CYS A 104 12.62 10.32 1.49
N SER A 105 13.56 10.20 2.43
CA SER A 105 14.70 11.12 2.48
C SER A 105 15.62 10.90 1.28
N GLY A 106 16.05 11.98 0.63
CA GLY A 106 16.93 11.90 -0.52
C GLY A 106 16.89 13.17 -1.38
N VAL A 107 17.94 13.37 -2.17
CA VAL A 107 18.03 14.47 -3.13
C VAL A 107 18.45 13.89 -4.48
N VAL A 108 17.63 14.12 -5.50
CA VAL A 108 17.95 13.80 -6.90
C VAL A 108 17.96 15.10 -7.68
N PRO A 109 19.04 15.42 -8.41
CA PRO A 109 19.04 16.59 -9.30
C PRO A 109 17.90 16.52 -10.29
N ASP A 110 17.23 17.64 -10.59
CA ASP A 110 16.06 17.67 -11.49
C ASP A 110 16.34 17.00 -12.85
N THR A 111 17.56 17.16 -13.37
CA THR A 111 18.01 16.55 -14.63
C THR A 111 18.04 15.03 -14.56
N ALA A 112 18.35 14.44 -13.41
CA ALA A 112 18.32 13.00 -13.18
C ALA A 112 16.90 12.50 -12.91
N ALA A 113 16.03 13.31 -12.28
CA ALA A 113 14.66 12.93 -11.94
C ALA A 113 13.81 12.57 -13.17
N VAL A 114 13.99 13.31 -14.28
CA VAL A 114 13.31 13.02 -15.56
C VAL A 114 13.72 11.65 -16.13
N ALA A 115 14.98 11.26 -15.97
CA ALA A 115 15.51 9.99 -16.47
C ALA A 115 15.07 8.77 -15.65
N LEU A 116 14.45 8.97 -14.49
CA LEU A 116 13.95 7.87 -13.65
C LEU A 116 12.59 7.33 -14.11
N GLY A 117 11.85 8.06 -14.95
CA GLY A 117 10.56 7.61 -15.46
C GLY A 117 10.63 6.23 -16.12
N GLY A 118 9.79 5.31 -15.68
CA GLY A 118 9.73 3.92 -16.14
C GLY A 118 10.73 2.96 -15.47
N ARG A 119 11.67 3.46 -14.66
CA ARG A 119 12.59 2.62 -13.89
C ARG A 119 11.92 2.07 -12.63
N PRO A 120 12.34 0.90 -12.12
CA PRO A 120 11.84 0.36 -10.86
C PRO A 120 12.30 1.24 -9.68
N LEU A 121 11.48 1.30 -8.63
CA LEU A 121 11.73 2.09 -7.44
C LEU A 121 13.02 1.67 -6.72
N ARG A 122 13.41 0.39 -6.83
CA ARG A 122 14.68 -0.14 -6.31
C ARG A 122 15.93 0.61 -6.78
N ASP A 123 15.86 1.27 -7.94
CA ASP A 123 16.97 2.04 -8.49
C ASP A 123 17.18 3.37 -7.73
N LEU A 124 16.22 3.74 -6.87
CA LEU A 124 16.17 5.00 -6.13
C LEU A 124 16.18 4.78 -4.60
N ALA A 125 15.47 3.76 -4.13
CA ALA A 125 15.35 3.41 -2.72
C ALA A 125 15.21 1.89 -2.58
N ASP A 126 15.46 1.33 -1.39
CA ASP A 126 15.29 -0.10 -1.14
C ASP A 126 14.11 -0.38 -0.19
N PRO A 127 12.85 -0.15 -0.61
CA PRO A 127 11.70 -0.38 0.25
C PRO A 127 11.32 -1.87 0.29
N PRO A 128 10.84 -2.39 1.44
CA PRO A 128 10.60 -3.81 1.61
C PRO A 128 9.28 -4.27 0.96
N PHE A 129 8.99 -5.58 1.04
CA PHE A 129 7.70 -6.19 0.65
C PHE A 129 7.24 -5.85 -0.77
N GLU A 130 8.13 -6.03 -1.76
CA GLU A 130 7.84 -5.84 -3.20
C GLU A 130 7.46 -4.41 -3.61
N ILE A 131 7.55 -3.42 -2.71
CA ILE A 131 7.33 -2.00 -3.02
C ILE A 131 8.37 -1.52 -4.05
N ASP A 132 9.59 -2.06 -3.96
CA ASP A 132 10.76 -1.80 -4.80
C ASP A 132 10.51 -2.10 -6.29
N THR A 133 9.54 -2.97 -6.58
CA THR A 133 9.13 -3.34 -7.95
C THR A 133 8.22 -2.30 -8.62
N ALA A 134 7.70 -1.32 -7.87
CA ALA A 134 6.85 -0.28 -8.43
C ALA A 134 7.62 0.57 -9.46
N LEU A 135 6.95 0.98 -10.53
CA LEU A 135 7.59 1.79 -11.58
C LEU A 135 7.48 3.27 -11.29
N ILE A 136 8.59 4.00 -11.33
CA ILE A 136 8.63 5.45 -11.14
C ILE A 136 7.90 6.13 -12.30
N LYS A 137 6.93 6.97 -11.98
CA LYS A 137 6.30 7.89 -12.96
C LYS A 137 7.01 9.22 -12.98
N THR A 138 7.17 9.82 -11.80
CA THR A 138 7.77 11.14 -11.61
C THR A 138 8.45 11.18 -10.25
N ALA A 139 9.61 11.82 -10.16
CA ALA A 139 10.25 12.16 -8.90
C ALA A 139 10.30 13.69 -8.78
N LEU A 140 9.96 14.21 -7.60
CA LEU A 140 9.97 15.63 -7.26
C LEU A 140 10.75 15.81 -5.97
N VAL A 141 11.66 16.77 -5.96
CA VAL A 141 12.34 17.18 -4.72
C VAL A 141 11.40 18.07 -3.93
N VAL A 142 11.25 17.77 -2.65
CA VAL A 142 10.48 18.57 -1.69
C VAL A 142 11.47 19.33 -0.81
N GLU A 143 11.07 20.51 -0.33
CA GLU A 143 11.89 21.27 0.62
C GLU A 143 12.26 20.41 1.86
N GLY A 144 13.47 20.60 2.38
CA GLY A 144 13.95 19.87 3.56
C GLY A 144 14.68 18.55 3.27
N GLY A 145 15.07 18.29 2.02
CA GLY A 145 15.85 17.09 1.66
C GLY A 145 15.03 15.79 1.59
N ALA A 146 13.71 15.93 1.49
CA ALA A 146 12.80 14.85 1.19
C ALA A 146 12.50 14.80 -0.31
N MET A 147 12.16 13.62 -0.80
CA MET A 147 11.77 13.38 -2.18
C MET A 147 10.40 12.73 -2.20
N SER A 148 9.55 13.21 -3.09
CA SER A 148 8.24 12.62 -3.38
C SER A 148 8.27 11.97 -4.75
N VAL A 149 7.93 10.69 -4.81
CA VAL A 149 7.99 9.87 -6.00
C VAL A 149 6.59 9.32 -6.26
N THR A 150 6.00 9.69 -7.38
CA THR A 150 4.79 9.04 -7.86
C THR A 150 5.21 7.73 -8.52
N VAL A 151 4.65 6.61 -8.08
CA VAL A 151 4.94 5.28 -8.62
C VAL A 151 3.67 4.57 -9.10
N THR A 152 3.85 3.57 -9.97
CA THR A 152 2.80 2.65 -10.40
C THR A 152 3.04 1.30 -9.72
N PRO A 153 2.17 0.89 -8.78
CA PRO A 153 2.27 -0.44 -8.21
C PRO A 153 1.99 -1.52 -9.25
N ILE A 154 2.62 -2.68 -9.11
CA ILE A 154 2.27 -3.88 -9.86
C ILE A 154 1.03 -4.52 -9.21
N TRP A 155 0.02 -4.86 -10.00
CA TRP A 155 -1.22 -5.47 -9.51
C TRP A 155 -1.29 -6.95 -9.85
N ILE A 156 -1.86 -7.72 -8.92
CA ILE A 156 -2.21 -9.11 -9.10
C ILE A 156 -3.74 -9.17 -9.23
N ASP A 157 -4.20 -9.80 -10.30
CA ASP A 157 -5.61 -10.17 -10.45
C ASP A 157 -5.78 -11.53 -9.75
N LEU A 158 -6.55 -11.55 -8.65
CA LEU A 158 -6.90 -12.75 -7.89
C LEU A 158 -8.20 -13.38 -8.38
#